data_AF-A0A2V8HK11-F1
#
_entry.id   AF-A0A2V8HK11-F1
#
_cell.length_a   1.000
_cell.length_b   1.000
_cell.length_c   1.000
_cell.angle_alpha   90.00
_cell.angle_beta   90.00
_cell.angle_gamma   90.00
#
_symmetry.space_group_name_H-M   'P 1'
#
loop_
_entity.id
_entity.type
_entity.pdbx_description
1 polymer ?
#
loop_
_entity_poly.entity_id
_entity_poly.type
_entity_poly.pdbx_seq_one_letter_code
_entity_poly.pdbx_strand_id
1 'polypeptide(L)' 'MRTTLILDDALLEKARRLSGLAEKTAVVHAGLRALIARESARRLARLGGSDPRARAVRRRRHAPPR' A
#
# COMPACT_ATOMS: atom_id res chain seq x y z
N MET A 1 13.49 -12.87 -8.23
CA MET A 1 14.18 -12.75 -9.54
C MET A 1 15.26 -11.69 -9.40
N ARG A 2 16.45 -11.91 -9.98
CA ARG A 2 17.47 -10.86 -10.09
C ARG A 2 17.32 -10.20 -11.46
N THR A 3 17.17 -8.89 -11.47
CA THR A 3 16.88 -8.12 -12.68
C THR A 3 17.65 -6.81 -12.63
N THR A 4 18.17 -6.36 -13.77
CA THR A 4 18.80 -5.05 -13.90
C THR A 4 17.76 -4.06 -14.41
N LEU A 5 17.58 -2.94 -13.70
CA LEU A 5 16.60 -1.91 -14.02
C LEU A 5 17.30 -0.55 -14.01
N ILE A 6 16.97 0.31 -14.96
CA ILE A 6 17.38 1.72 -14.96
C ILE A 6 16.35 2.49 -14.15
N LEU A 7 16.80 3.19 -13.11
CA LEU A 7 15.96 3.97 -12.19
C LEU A 7 16.52 5.38 -12.05
N ASP A 8 15.64 6.34 -11.83
CA ASP A 8 16.01 7.68 -11.40
C ASP A 8 16.51 7.65 -9.94
N ASP A 9 17.79 7.96 -9.74
CA ASP A 9 18.42 7.96 -8.43
C ASP A 9 17.82 9.01 -7.48
N ALA A 10 17.43 10.18 -7.99
CA ALA A 10 16.82 11.22 -7.16
C ALA A 10 15.45 10.79 -6.65
N LEU A 11 14.68 10.09 -7.50
CA LEU A 11 13.40 9.51 -7.09
C LEU A 11 13.59 8.41 -6.05
N LEU A 12 14.58 7.54 -6.24
CA LEU A 12 14.88 6.44 -5.33
C LEU A 12 15.33 6.96 -3.95
N GLU A 13 16.21 7.96 -3.90
CA GLU A 13 16.65 8.58 -2.65
C GLU A 13 15.51 9.31 -1.94
N LYS A 14 14.64 10.01 -2.67
CA LYS A 14 13.44 10.60 -2.08
C LYS A 14 12.54 9.53 -1.46
N ALA A 15 12.34 8.41 -2.16
CA ALA A 15 11.55 7.30 -1.65
C ALA A 15 12.19 6.66 -0.41
N ARG A 16 13.52 6.46 -0.37
CA ARG A 16 14.25 5.98 0.81
C ARG A 16 14.07 6.90 2.00
N ARG A 17 14.29 8.21 1.81
CA ARG A 17 14.13 9.22 2.87
C ARG A 17 12.72 9.25 3.45
N LEU A 18 11.69 9.14 2.62
CA LEU A 18 10.29 9.20 3.06
C LEU A 18 9.78 7.88 3.65
N SER A 19 10.26 6.74 3.14
CA SER A 19 9.82 5.41 3.60
C SER A 19 10.64 4.86 4.75
N GLY A 20 11.84 5.39 5.01
CA GLY A 20 12.80 4.86 5.98
C GLY A 20 13.47 3.55 5.53
N LEU A 21 13.24 3.11 4.29
CA LEU A 21 13.81 1.86 3.78
C LEU A 21 15.25 2.06 3.32
N ALA A 22 16.16 1.27 3.89
CA ALA A 22 17.59 1.35 3.58
C ALA A 22 17.94 0.70 2.23
N GLU A 23 17.30 -0.43 1.89
CA GLU A 23 17.66 -1.24 0.73
C GLU A 23 16.90 -0.81 -0.54
N LYS A 24 17.62 -0.66 -1.67
CA LYS A 24 17.01 -0.31 -2.97
C LYS A 24 15.89 -1.29 -3.36
N THR A 25 16.12 -2.59 -3.20
CA THR A 25 15.14 -3.64 -3.50
C THR A 25 13.88 -3.52 -2.65
N ALA A 26 14.03 -3.20 -1.35
CA ALA A 26 12.91 -3.01 -0.45
C ALA A 26 12.01 -1.85 -0.90
N VAL A 27 12.62 -0.73 -1.31
CA VAL A 27 11.90 0.44 -1.83
C VAL A 27 11.13 0.11 -3.09
N VAL A 28 11.76 -0.59 -4.04
CA VAL A 28 11.11 -0.99 -5.30
C VAL A 28 9.93 -1.93 -5.02
N HIS A 29 10.11 -2.95 -4.18
CA HIS A 29 9.03 -3.85 -3.79
C HIS A 29 7.89 -3.12 -3.05
N ALA A 30 8.22 -2.18 -2.16
CA ALA A 30 7.22 -1.35 -1.48
C ALA A 30 6.42 -0.50 -2.49
N GLY A 31 7.09 0.11 -3.47
CA GLY A 31 6.46 0.87 -4.55
C GLY A 31 5.49 0.02 -5.37
N LEU A 32 5.89 -1.18 -5.77
CA LEU A 32 5.03 -2.11 -6.50
C LEU A 32 3.80 -2.52 -5.68
N ARG A 33 3.98 -2.85 -4.40
CA ARG A 33 2.86 -3.17 -3.50
C ARG A 33 1.91 -1.98 -3.33
N ALA A 34 2.44 -0.77 -3.20
CA ALA A 34 1.64 0.45 -3.09
C ALA A 34 0.80 0.70 -4.34
N LEU A 35 1.37 0.48 -5.54
CA LEU A 35 0.62 0.59 -6.80
C LEU A 35 -0.51 -0.44 -6.87
N ILE A 36 -0.24 -1.70 -6.54
CA ILE A 36 -1.26 -2.76 -6.50
C ILE A 36 -2.36 -2.40 -5.51
N ALA A 37 -2.01 -1.96 -4.31
CA ALA A 37 -2.98 -1.56 -3.28
C ALA A 37 -3.86 -0.41 -3.77
N ARG A 38 -3.27 0.61 -4.42
CA ARG A 38 -4.01 1.75 -4.99
C ARG A 38 -5.02 1.31 -6.05
N GLU A 39 -4.62 0.46 -6.99
CA GLU A 39 -5.56 -0.04 -8.02
C GLU A 39 -6.64 -0.96 -7.44
N SER A 40 -6.26 -1.77 -6.45
CA SER A 40 -7.19 -2.64 -5.73
C SER A 40 -8.25 -1.82 -5.00
N ALA A 41 -7.83 -0.76 -4.29
CA ALA A 41 -8.74 0.17 -3.63
C ALA A 41 -9.68 0.85 -4.65
N ARG A 42 -9.18 1.29 -5.80
CA ARG A 42 -10.02 1.84 -6.89
C ARG A 42 -11.03 0.83 -7.42
N ARG A 43 -10.63 -0.43 -7.61
CA ARG A 43 -11.52 -1.50 -8.07
C ARG A 43 -12.59 -1.81 -7.02
N LEU A 44 -12.21 -1.88 -5.75
CA LEU A 44 -13.13 -2.11 -4.64
C LEU A 44 -14.13 -0.96 -4.48
N ALA A 45 -13.68 0.29 -4.57
CA ALA A 45 -14.57 1.46 -4.51
C ALA A 45 -15.62 1.43 -5.63
N ARG A 46 -15.22 1.03 -6.85
CA ARG A 46 -16.15 0.86 -7.99
C ARG A 46 -17.19 -0.23 -7.78
N LEU A 47 -16.91 -1.24 -6.97
CA LEU A 47 -17.91 -2.26 -6.65
C LEU A 47 -19.05 -1.70 -5.80
N GLY A 48 -18.87 -0.57 -5.10
CA GLY A 48 -19.99 0.20 -4.53
C GLY A 48 -20.93 -0.56 -3.58
N GLY A 49 -20.47 -1.64 -2.95
CA GLY A 49 -21.34 -2.49 -2.13
C GLY A 49 -22.20 -3.46 -2.96
N SER A 50 -21.76 -3.84 -4.16
CA SER A 50 -22.42 -4.79 -5.05
C SER A 50 -22.69 -6.17 -4.44
N ASP A 51 -22.13 -6.47 -3.28
CA ASP A 51 -22.49 -7.64 -2.49
C ASP A 51 -23.65 -7.30 -1.55
N PRO A 52 -24.90 -7.70 -1.86
CA PRO A 52 -26.06 -7.42 -1.03
C PRO A 52 -26.03 -8.13 0.33
N ARG A 53 -25.13 -9.12 0.52
CA ARG A 53 -24.96 -9.85 1.78
C ARG A 53 -23.83 -9.29 2.64
N ALA A 54 -23.00 -8.38 2.10
CA ALA A 54 -21.92 -7.77 2.85
C ALA A 54 -22.48 -6.94 4.02
N ARG A 55 -22.01 -7.23 5.23
CA ARG A 55 -22.33 -6.46 6.44
C ARG A 55 -21.05 -5.88 7.02
N ALA A 56 -21.10 -4.61 7.44
CA ALA A 56 -19.97 -3.99 8.13
C ALA A 56 -19.64 -4.76 9.41
N VAL A 57 -18.35 -5.06 9.62
CA VAL A 57 -17.91 -5.68 10.88
C VAL A 57 -18.12 -4.72 12.04
N ARG A 58 -18.41 -5.22 13.25
CA ARG A 58 -18.48 -4.37 14.45
C ARG A 58 -17.15 -3.61 14.60
N ARG A 59 -17.23 -2.28 14.72
CA ARG A 59 -16.08 -1.44 15.04
C ARG A 59 -15.50 -1.90 16.38
N ARG A 60 -14.21 -2.27 16.41
CA ARG A 60 -13.49 -2.51 17.67
C ARG A 60 -13.44 -1.19 18.43
N ARG A 61 -14.12 -1.12 19.58
CA ARG A 61 -14.01 0.00 20.52
C ARG A 61 -12.96 -0.37 21.55
N HIS A 62 -11.91 0.45 21.69
CA HIS A 62 -11.03 0.35 22.84
C HIS A 62 -11.82 0.76 24.09
N ALA A 63 -11.64 0.04 25.19
CA ALA A 63 -12.26 0.40 26.45
C ALA A 63 -11.82 1.83 26.84
N PRO A 64 -12.72 2.67 27.37
CA PRO A 64 -12.34 4.00 27.83
C PRO A 64 -11.26 3.87 28.92
N PRO A 65 -10.24 4.77 28.94
CA PRO A 65 -9.30 4.82 30.06
C PRO A 65 -10.09 5.10 31.35
N ARG A 66 -9.71 4.41 32.43
CA ARG A 66 -10.29 4.58 33.77
C ARG A 66 -9.84 5.89 34.41
#